data_AF-A0A7M1B480-F1
#
_entry.id   AF-A0A7M1B480-F1
#
_cell.length_a   1.000
_cell.length_b   1.000
_cell.length_c   1.000
_cell.angle_alpha   90.00
_cell.angle_beta   90.00
_cell.angle_gamma   90.00
#
_symmetry.space_group_name_H-M   'P 1'
#
loop_
_entity.id
_entity.type
_entity.pdbx_description
1 polymer ?
#
loop_
_entity_poly.entity_id
_entity_poly.type
_entity_poly.pdbx_seq_one_letter_code
_entity_poly.pdbx_strand_id
1 'polypeptide(L)'
;MKKVLKSIILLSAAVFIQNGLYADQFTQKDLDFGSAEYKSVVKEGRKVFTDTKLGTNTVTCNECHPNATNTHPETYPKFQKQLGKVATMGEMINWCIANPLEGKKMALDNPKMTALIAYITHERKGVKLAPGKH
;
A
#
# COMPACT_ATOMS: atom_id res chain seq x y z
N MET A 1 6.56 -37.98 42.69
CA MET A 1 7.31 -37.55 41.48
C MET A 1 6.41 -37.27 40.27
N LYS A 2 5.56 -38.20 39.80
CA LYS A 2 4.70 -37.99 38.61
C LYS A 2 3.72 -36.79 38.69
N LYS A 3 3.20 -36.45 39.87
CA LYS A 3 2.33 -35.27 40.08
C LYS A 3 3.09 -33.93 39.99
N VAL A 4 4.31 -33.88 40.54
CA VAL A 4 5.19 -32.69 40.49
C VAL A 4 5.65 -32.43 39.06
N LEU A 5 6.01 -33.49 38.32
CA LEU A 5 6.40 -33.40 36.91
C LEU A 5 5.25 -32.89 36.02
N LYS A 6 4.01 -33.36 36.23
CA LYS A 6 2.82 -32.84 35.52
C LYS A 6 2.54 -31.38 35.84
N SER A 7 2.73 -30.94 37.09
CA SER A 7 2.51 -29.55 37.49
C SER A 7 3.53 -28.59 36.89
N ILE A 8 4.80 -29.02 36.77
CA ILE A 8 5.87 -28.25 36.14
C ILE A 8 5.64 -28.12 34.62
N ILE A 9 5.19 -29.20 33.96
CA ILE A 9 4.86 -29.19 32.52
C ILE A 9 3.64 -28.29 32.21
N LEU A 10 2.65 -28.24 33.10
CA LEU A 10 1.49 -27.35 32.95
C LEU A 10 1.85 -25.88 33.18
N LEU A 11 2.74 -25.58 34.13
CA LEU A 11 3.18 -24.21 34.39
C LEU A 11 4.05 -23.66 33.24
N SER A 12 4.95 -24.47 32.69
CA SER A 12 5.79 -24.03 31.58
C SER A 12 4.97 -23.82 30.31
N ALA A 13 4.00 -24.68 30.01
CA ALA A 13 3.08 -24.47 28.89
C ALA A 13 2.29 -23.14 28.99
N ALA A 14 1.84 -22.76 30.21
CA ALA A 14 1.11 -21.51 30.41
C ALA A 14 1.95 -20.25 30.19
N VAL A 15 3.25 -20.28 30.51
CA VAL A 15 4.17 -19.14 30.31
C VAL A 15 4.52 -18.91 28.84
N PHE A 16 4.60 -19.98 28.03
CA PHE A 16 4.82 -19.85 26.58
C PHE A 16 3.57 -19.35 25.84
N ILE A 17 2.36 -19.66 26.33
CA ILE A 17 1.10 -19.19 25.75
C ILE A 17 0.91 -17.67 25.91
N GLN A 18 1.44 -17.06 26.98
CA GLN A 18 1.27 -15.62 27.22
C GLN A 18 2.09 -14.73 26.29
N ASN A 19 3.24 -15.21 25.79
CA ASN A 19 4.14 -14.39 24.96
C ASN A 19 3.96 -14.59 23.44
N GLY A 20 3.38 -15.72 23.02
CA GLY A 20 3.22 -16.05 21.59
C GLY A 20 1.88 -15.68 20.96
N LEU A 21 0.93 -15.16 21.74
CA LEU A 21 -0.46 -14.96 21.28
C LEU A 21 -0.91 -13.49 21.13
N TYR A 22 -0.07 -12.53 21.53
CA TYR A 22 -0.40 -11.11 21.40
C TYR A 22 0.58 -10.45 20.42
N ALA A 23 0.08 -9.92 19.31
CA ALA A 23 0.87 -8.99 18.51
C ALA A 23 1.29 -7.82 19.42
N ASP A 24 2.54 -7.38 19.31
CA ASP A 24 3.05 -6.25 20.09
C ASP A 24 2.13 -5.04 19.91
N GLN A 25 1.76 -4.40 21.02
CA GLN A 25 0.96 -3.18 20.97
C GLN A 25 1.84 -2.01 20.52
N PHE A 26 1.35 -1.22 19.55
CA PHE A 26 2.02 0.01 19.14
C PHE A 26 1.92 1.06 20.26
N THR A 27 3.07 1.63 20.66
CA THR A 27 3.09 2.80 21.54
C THR A 27 2.71 4.06 20.76
N GLN A 28 2.35 5.14 21.46
CA GLN A 28 2.09 6.44 20.80
C GLN A 28 3.31 6.91 19.98
N LYS A 29 4.53 6.65 20.47
CA LYS A 29 5.76 6.98 19.76
C LYS A 29 5.88 6.22 18.44
N ASP A 30 5.47 4.95 18.41
CA ASP A 30 5.48 4.15 17.19
C ASP A 30 4.44 4.66 16.18
N LEU A 31 3.25 5.06 16.67
CA LEU A 31 2.21 5.66 15.84
C LEU A 31 2.65 7.00 15.24
N ASP A 32 3.28 7.86 16.04
CA ASP A 32 3.80 9.15 15.60
C ASP A 32 4.91 8.99 14.56
N PHE A 33 5.83 8.05 14.80
CA PHE A 33 6.88 7.69 13.84
C PHE A 33 6.29 7.14 12.54
N GLY A 34 5.37 6.18 12.61
CA GLY A 34 4.72 5.61 11.43
C GLY A 34 3.93 6.65 10.64
N SER A 35 3.26 7.59 11.31
CA SER A 35 2.56 8.71 10.68
C SER A 35 3.51 9.67 9.97
N ALA A 36 4.66 9.98 10.58
CA ALA A 36 5.69 10.81 9.96
C ALA A 36 6.30 10.13 8.73
N GLU A 37 6.61 8.84 8.83
CA GLU A 37 7.16 8.05 7.72
C GLU A 37 6.16 7.96 6.57
N TYR A 38 4.89 7.67 6.86
CA TYR A 38 3.82 7.66 5.87
C TYR A 38 3.71 9.01 5.13
N LYS A 39 3.73 10.14 5.86
CA LYS A 39 3.69 11.47 5.24
C LYS A 39 4.90 11.73 4.34
N SER A 40 6.09 11.24 4.71
CA SER A 40 7.29 11.32 3.87
C SER A 40 7.09 10.58 2.55
N VAL A 41 6.57 9.34 2.61
CA VAL A 41 6.27 8.53 1.42
C VAL A 41 5.19 9.16 0.55
N VAL A 42 4.14 9.75 1.14
CA VAL A 42 3.11 10.52 0.40
C VAL A 42 3.73 11.72 -0.33
N LYS A 43 4.62 12.46 0.32
CA LYS A 43 5.33 13.59 -0.30
C LYS A 43 6.18 13.14 -1.48
N GLU A 44 6.88 12.02 -1.36
CA GLU A 44 7.63 11.43 -2.46
C GLU A 44 6.70 10.98 -3.60
N GLY A 45 5.57 10.36 -3.26
CA GLY A 45 4.55 9.96 -4.21
C GLY A 45 4.04 11.12 -5.05
N ARG A 46 3.81 12.28 -4.43
CA ARG A 46 3.43 13.49 -5.18
C ARG A 46 4.51 13.92 -6.17
N LYS A 47 5.80 13.89 -5.79
CA LYS A 47 6.89 14.24 -6.71
C LYS A 47 6.90 13.31 -7.91
N VAL A 48 6.83 12.00 -7.68
CA VAL A 48 6.82 11.00 -8.75
C VAL A 48 5.58 11.15 -9.64
N PHE A 49 4.42 11.45 -9.05
CA PHE A 49 3.16 11.66 -9.77
C PHE A 49 3.21 12.84 -10.76
N THR A 50 4.04 13.84 -10.45
CA THR A 50 4.30 15.02 -11.28
C THR A 50 5.65 14.96 -12.02
N ASP A 51 6.34 13.83 -12.02
CA ASP A 51 7.67 13.70 -12.63
C ASP A 51 7.54 13.38 -14.13
N THR A 52 8.03 14.29 -14.97
CA THR A 52 8.05 14.12 -16.43
C THR A 52 9.00 12.99 -16.89
N LYS A 53 9.89 12.52 -16.01
CA LYS A 53 10.85 11.44 -16.28
C LYS A 53 10.27 10.04 -16.07
N LEU A 54 9.02 9.93 -15.63
CA LEU A 54 8.35 8.63 -15.50
C LEU A 54 8.01 8.02 -16.87
N GLY A 55 7.81 8.88 -17.87
CA GLY A 55 7.56 8.53 -19.26
C GLY A 55 8.64 9.06 -20.22
N THR A 56 8.37 8.99 -21.51
CA THR A 56 9.23 9.54 -22.58
C THR A 56 8.65 10.78 -23.25
N ASN A 57 7.37 11.09 -23.00
CA ASN A 57 6.61 12.13 -23.72
C ASN A 57 6.25 13.35 -22.88
N THR A 58 6.99 13.60 -21.79
CA THR A 58 6.86 14.74 -20.85
C THR A 58 5.50 14.91 -20.14
N VAL A 59 4.48 14.11 -20.47
CA VAL A 59 3.20 14.07 -19.77
C VAL A 59 3.40 13.48 -18.37
N THR A 60 2.63 13.97 -17.40
CA THR A 60 2.63 13.45 -16.03
C THR A 60 1.26 12.88 -15.68
N CYS A 61 1.19 12.11 -14.60
CA CYS A 61 -0.08 11.58 -14.10
C CYS A 61 -1.06 12.72 -13.78
N ASN A 62 -0.55 13.86 -13.32
CA ASN A 62 -1.34 15.01 -12.87
C ASN A 62 -2.08 15.74 -14.00
N GLU A 63 -1.63 15.63 -15.24
CA GLU A 63 -2.34 16.25 -16.39
C GLU A 63 -3.70 15.60 -16.62
N CYS A 64 -3.81 14.27 -16.46
CA CYS A 64 -5.08 13.54 -16.59
C CYS A 64 -5.80 13.34 -15.26
N HIS A 65 -5.05 13.25 -14.16
CA HIS A 65 -5.56 13.03 -12.81
C HIS A 65 -5.10 14.13 -11.85
N PRO A 66 -5.57 15.39 -11.98
CA PRO A 66 -5.17 16.48 -11.09
C PRO A 66 -5.42 16.11 -9.63
N ASN A 67 -4.39 16.24 -8.77
CA ASN A 67 -4.44 15.80 -7.37
C ASN A 67 -5.01 14.37 -7.19
N ALA A 68 -4.60 13.45 -8.07
CA ALA A 68 -5.06 12.06 -8.09
C ALA A 68 -6.59 11.86 -8.21
N THR A 69 -7.33 12.85 -8.73
CA THR A 69 -8.78 12.75 -8.96
C THR A 69 -9.13 11.63 -9.95
N ASN A 70 -10.31 11.03 -9.77
CA ASN A 70 -10.85 9.96 -10.63
C ASN A 70 -9.98 8.69 -10.76
N THR A 71 -9.05 8.47 -9.83
CA THR A 71 -8.22 7.25 -9.78
C THR A 71 -8.91 6.08 -9.07
N HIS A 72 -9.87 6.38 -8.19
CA HIS A 72 -10.70 5.43 -7.45
C HIS A 72 -9.93 4.27 -6.78
N PRO A 73 -8.87 4.54 -5.98
CA PRO A 73 -8.09 3.51 -5.31
C PRO A 73 -8.92 2.61 -4.39
N GLU A 74 -10.01 3.14 -3.81
CA GLU A 74 -10.93 2.45 -2.91
C GLU A 74 -11.66 1.26 -3.55
N THR A 75 -11.61 1.16 -4.88
CA THR A 75 -12.31 0.12 -5.65
C THR A 75 -11.41 -1.03 -6.09
N TYR A 76 -10.10 -0.93 -5.85
CA TYR A 76 -9.16 -2.01 -6.16
C TYR A 76 -9.09 -3.04 -5.03
N PRO A 77 -8.80 -4.32 -5.34
CA PRO A 77 -8.65 -4.91 -6.67
C PRO A 77 -9.97 -4.95 -7.46
N LYS A 78 -9.91 -4.79 -8.78
CA LYS A 78 -11.09 -4.85 -9.67
C LYS A 78 -10.75 -5.32 -11.08
N PHE A 79 -11.76 -5.76 -11.83
CA PHE A 79 -11.59 -6.07 -13.24
C PHE A 79 -11.22 -4.81 -14.01
N GLN A 80 -10.07 -4.83 -14.68
CA GLN A 80 -9.62 -3.74 -15.52
C GLN A 80 -9.69 -4.17 -16.98
N LYS A 81 -10.57 -3.53 -17.76
CA LYS A 81 -10.78 -3.86 -19.18
C LYS A 81 -9.48 -3.77 -19.99
N GLN A 82 -8.67 -2.76 -19.71
CA GLN A 82 -7.38 -2.51 -20.34
C GLN A 82 -6.35 -3.63 -20.08
N LEU A 83 -6.50 -4.35 -18.97
CA LEU A 83 -5.62 -5.45 -18.57
C LEU A 83 -6.25 -6.82 -18.81
N GLY A 84 -7.56 -6.88 -19.11
CA GLY A 84 -8.30 -8.13 -19.35
C GLY A 84 -8.42 -9.05 -18.11
N LYS A 85 -8.17 -8.53 -16.91
CA LYS A 85 -8.16 -9.32 -15.67
C LYS A 85 -8.50 -8.48 -14.45
N VAL A 86 -8.77 -9.14 -13.31
CA VAL A 86 -8.73 -8.47 -12.00
C VAL A 86 -7.30 -8.03 -11.74
N ALA A 87 -7.14 -6.73 -11.51
CA ALA A 87 -5.85 -6.10 -11.32
C ALA A 87 -5.79 -5.34 -9.99
N THR A 88 -4.59 -5.24 -9.47
CA THR A 88 -4.22 -4.33 -8.39
C THR A 88 -4.09 -2.91 -8.93
N MET A 89 -4.07 -1.95 -8.01
CA MET A 89 -3.81 -0.55 -8.35
C MET A 89 -2.42 -0.34 -8.98
N GLY A 90 -1.40 -1.03 -8.46
CA GLY A 90 -0.04 -0.94 -9.00
C GLY A 90 0.10 -1.46 -10.43
N GLU A 91 -0.65 -2.51 -10.79
CA GLU A 91 -0.72 -2.99 -12.17
C GLU A 91 -1.36 -1.96 -13.10
N MET A 92 -2.42 -1.27 -12.65
CA MET A 92 -3.02 -0.19 -13.44
C MET A 92 -2.09 1.03 -13.56
N ILE A 93 -1.36 1.38 -12.49
CA ILE A 93 -0.32 2.42 -12.55
C ILE A 93 0.73 2.07 -13.61
N ASN A 94 1.23 0.83 -13.62
CA ASN A 94 2.17 0.36 -14.65
C ASN A 94 1.56 0.39 -16.06
N TRP A 95 0.26 0.14 -16.20
CA TRP A 95 -0.43 0.30 -17.47
C TRP A 95 -0.46 1.77 -17.92
N CYS A 96 -0.75 2.71 -17.02
CA CYS A 96 -0.70 4.14 -17.31
C CYS A 96 0.72 4.63 -17.69
N ILE A 97 1.74 4.11 -17.01
CA ILE A 97 3.14 4.42 -17.33
C ILE A 97 3.49 3.91 -18.72
N ALA A 98 3.15 2.66 -19.04
CA ALA A 98 3.56 2.06 -20.30
C ALA A 98 2.80 2.57 -21.53
N ASN A 99 1.53 2.97 -21.36
CA ASN A 99 0.67 3.32 -22.49
C ASN A 99 0.58 4.85 -22.67
N PRO A 100 -0.15 5.62 -21.83
CA PRO A 100 -0.16 7.08 -21.91
C PRO A 100 1.21 7.76 -21.80
N LEU A 101 2.08 7.31 -20.89
CA LEU A 101 3.37 7.98 -20.67
C LEU A 101 4.52 7.38 -21.49
N GLU A 102 4.28 6.26 -22.18
CA GLU A 102 5.28 5.54 -22.99
C GLU A 102 6.56 5.15 -22.21
N GLY A 103 6.47 5.05 -20.88
CA GLY A 103 7.56 4.71 -19.98
C GLY A 103 7.77 3.21 -19.79
N LYS A 104 8.81 2.87 -19.03
CA LYS A 104 9.09 1.47 -18.64
C LYS A 104 8.33 1.12 -17.37
N LYS A 105 7.62 -0.02 -17.38
CA LYS A 105 7.01 -0.60 -16.18
C LYS A 105 8.04 -0.79 -15.08
N MET A 106 7.66 -0.53 -13.84
CA MET A 106 8.47 -0.82 -12.66
C MET A 106 7.97 -2.06 -11.93
N ALA A 107 8.83 -2.68 -11.12
CA ALA A 107 8.41 -3.77 -10.24
C ALA A 107 7.35 -3.29 -9.23
N LEU A 108 6.43 -4.16 -8.84
CA LEU A 108 5.33 -3.78 -7.93
C LEU A 108 5.81 -3.43 -6.51
N ASP A 109 6.96 -3.97 -6.12
CA ASP A 109 7.68 -3.68 -4.86
C ASP A 109 8.68 -2.53 -4.98
N ASN A 110 8.77 -1.87 -6.14
CA ASN A 110 9.61 -0.69 -6.29
C ASN A 110 9.16 0.42 -5.33
N PRO A 111 10.06 1.07 -4.57
CA PRO A 111 9.69 2.14 -3.65
C PRO A 111 8.86 3.27 -4.28
N LYS A 112 9.07 3.58 -5.57
CA LYS A 112 8.27 4.57 -6.30
C LYS A 112 6.83 4.12 -6.51
N MET A 113 6.58 2.82 -6.71
CA MET A 113 5.24 2.26 -6.83
C MET A 113 4.48 2.43 -5.50
N THR A 114 5.12 2.08 -4.38
CA THR A 114 4.56 2.29 -3.04
C THR A 114 4.26 3.77 -2.79
N ALA A 115 5.18 4.67 -3.17
CA ALA A 115 4.99 6.11 -3.03
C ALA A 115 3.79 6.61 -3.85
N LEU A 116 3.64 6.19 -5.11
CA LEU A 116 2.49 6.53 -5.95
C LEU A 116 1.17 6.04 -5.34
N ILE A 117 1.12 4.80 -4.87
CA ILE A 117 -0.07 4.25 -4.21
C ILE A 117 -0.39 5.04 -2.93
N ALA A 118 0.61 5.34 -2.11
CA ALA A 118 0.44 6.11 -0.88
C ALA A 118 -0.12 7.52 -1.19
N TYR A 119 0.43 8.21 -2.18
CA TYR A 119 -0.06 9.54 -2.56
C TYR A 119 -1.51 9.48 -3.07
N ILE A 120 -1.81 8.60 -4.02
CA ILE A 120 -3.15 8.49 -4.58
C ILE A 120 -4.17 8.10 -3.50
N THR A 121 -3.85 7.13 -2.64
CA THR A 121 -4.74 6.74 -1.53
C THR A 121 -4.91 7.86 -0.50
N HIS A 122 -3.86 8.66 -0.24
CA HIS A 122 -3.94 9.83 0.64
C HIS A 122 -4.91 10.89 0.11
N GLU A 123 -4.80 11.25 -1.17
CA GLU A 123 -5.68 12.25 -1.80
C GLU A 123 -7.14 11.77 -1.87
N ARG A 124 -7.36 10.45 -1.84
CA ARG A 124 -8.69 9.83 -1.91
C ARG A 124 -9.18 9.27 -0.57
N LYS A 125 -8.57 9.67 0.55
CA LYS A 125 -8.99 9.26 1.89
C LYS A 125 -10.44 9.68 2.21
N GLY A 126 -11.08 8.95 3.11
CA GLY A 126 -12.46 9.23 3.53
C GLY A 126 -13.54 8.61 2.64
N VAL A 127 -13.17 7.98 1.53
CA VAL A 127 -14.09 7.19 0.70
C VAL A 127 -14.15 5.76 1.22
N LYS A 128 -15.36 5.20 1.33
CA LYS A 128 -15.57 3.81 1.77
C LYS A 128 -14.97 2.83 0.75
N LEU A 129 -14.19 1.87 1.23
CA LEU A 129 -13.69 0.76 0.39
C LEU A 129 -14.85 0.00 -0.25
N ALA A 130 -14.73 -0.22 -1.56
CA ALA A 130 -15.68 -0.98 -2.36
C ALA A 130 -14.94 -1.80 -3.45
N PRO A 131 -14.08 -2.78 -3.08
CA PRO A 131 -13.34 -3.59 -4.05
C PRO A 131 -14.26 -4.26 -5.08
N GLY A 132 -13.78 -4.36 -6.32
CA GLY A 132 -14.52 -4.98 -7.43
C GLY A 132 -15.56 -4.07 -8.11
N LYS A 133 -15.76 -2.85 -7.61
CA LYS A 133 -16.65 -1.87 -8.24
C LYS A 133 -16.00 -1.20 -9.46
N HIS A 134 -16.83 -0.87 -10.46
CA HIS A 134 -16.55 -0.29 -11.79
C HIS A 134 -16.33 -1.32 -12.91
#